data_AF-A0AAU3GJC5-F1
#
_entry.id   AF-A0AAU3GJC5-F1
#
_cell.length_a   1.000
_cell.length_b   1.000
_cell.length_c   1.000
_cell.angle_alpha   90.00
_cell.angle_beta   90.00
_cell.angle_gamma   90.00
#
_symmetry.space_group_name_H-M   'P 1'
#
loop_
_entity.id
_entity.type
_entity.pdbx_description
1 polymer ?
#
loop_
_entity_poly.entity_id
_entity_poly.type
_entity_poly.pdbx_seq_one_letter_code
_entity_poly.pdbx_strand_id
1 'polypeptide(L)'
;MAGLAPWAARHLDALADLEEGWPAAAKGESLVHGDIRGDNLLLTADEVMVVDWPWAFVGAPWYDLLQMLPSVRMQGGPPPETVFAAHPAGRDADPAAVTTVLAALAGFFVRQSRQPAPPGLPTLRAFQAAQGEAALAWLRERTAWPA
;
A
#
# COMPACT_ATOMS: atom_id res chain seq x y z
N MET A 1 20.12 7.64 3.88
CA MET A 1 19.70 7.72 2.46
C MET A 1 20.34 6.66 1.55
N ALA A 2 21.52 6.11 1.85
CA ALA A 2 22.11 5.03 1.02
C ALA A 2 21.11 3.88 0.78
N GLY A 3 20.96 3.46 -0.49
CA GLY A 3 20.05 2.36 -0.88
C GLY A 3 18.56 2.72 -1.04
N LEU A 4 18.18 4.01 -1.02
CA LEU A 4 16.85 4.41 -1.50
C LEU A 4 16.84 4.47 -3.04
N ALA A 5 15.68 4.20 -3.64
CA ALA A 5 15.47 4.46 -5.07
C ALA A 5 15.75 5.95 -5.37
N PRO A 6 16.49 6.28 -6.44
CA PRO A 6 16.88 7.67 -6.73
C PRO A 6 15.71 8.66 -6.78
N TRP A 7 14.57 8.24 -7.36
CA TRP A 7 13.35 9.05 -7.40
C TRP A 7 12.82 9.37 -6.00
N ALA A 8 12.74 8.37 -5.12
CA ALA A 8 12.27 8.57 -3.74
C ALA A 8 13.25 9.43 -2.93
N ALA A 9 14.55 9.29 -3.15
CA ALA A 9 15.55 10.14 -2.51
C ALA A 9 15.47 11.60 -2.98
N ARG A 10 15.18 11.84 -4.26
CA ARG A 10 15.00 13.19 -4.83
C ARG A 10 13.79 13.91 -4.24
N HIS A 11 12.69 13.18 -4.05
CA HIS A 11 11.41 13.75 -3.62
C HIS A 11 11.11 13.50 -2.14
N LEU A 12 12.11 13.17 -1.33
CA LEU A 12 11.92 12.69 0.04
C LEU A 12 11.09 13.66 0.89
N ASP A 13 11.40 14.96 0.84
CA ASP A 13 10.68 15.97 1.64
C ASP A 13 9.22 16.06 1.19
N ALA A 14 8.96 16.11 -0.12
CA ALA A 14 7.60 16.14 -0.65
C ALA A 14 6.81 14.85 -0.37
N LEU A 15 7.48 13.69 -0.34
CA LEU A 15 6.88 12.43 0.07
C LEU A 15 6.52 12.42 1.56
N ALA A 16 7.38 12.99 2.41
CA ALA A 16 7.12 13.13 3.84
C ALA A 16 5.97 14.10 4.11
N ASP A 17 5.92 15.23 3.41
CA ASP A 17 4.83 16.21 3.49
C ASP A 17 3.49 15.59 3.07
N LEU A 18 3.49 14.76 2.01
CA LEU A 18 2.30 14.00 1.61
C LEU A 18 1.89 12.99 2.69
N GLU A 19 2.85 12.20 3.20
CA GLU A 19 2.58 11.18 4.22
C GLU A 19 1.95 11.80 5.49
N GLU A 20 2.32 13.02 5.90
CA GLU A 20 1.76 13.66 7.10
C GLU A 20 0.22 13.73 7.09
N GLY A 21 -0.40 13.86 5.91
CA GLY A 21 -1.85 13.93 5.75
C GLY A 21 -2.59 12.57 5.85
N TRP A 22 -1.87 11.44 5.90
CA TRP A 22 -2.47 10.11 5.77
C TRP A 22 -3.57 9.80 6.81
N PRO A 23 -3.47 10.21 8.10
CA PRO A 23 -4.51 9.86 9.07
C PRO A 23 -5.85 10.54 8.78
N ALA A 24 -5.83 11.71 8.14
CA ALA A 24 -7.03 12.40 7.70
C ALA A 24 -7.56 11.82 6.39
N ALA A 25 -6.67 11.54 5.44
CA ALA A 25 -7.01 10.97 4.14
C ALA A 25 -7.63 9.56 4.23
N ALA A 26 -7.24 8.77 5.23
CA ALA A 26 -7.76 7.42 5.44
C ALA A 26 -9.12 7.38 6.17
N LYS A 27 -9.68 8.52 6.59
CA LYS A 27 -10.96 8.54 7.31
C LYS A 27 -12.13 8.15 6.42
N GLY A 28 -13.12 7.52 7.04
CA GLY A 28 -14.39 7.16 6.41
C GLY A 28 -15.30 6.50 7.44
N GLU A 29 -16.30 5.77 6.95
CA GLU A 29 -17.36 5.19 7.79
C GLU A 29 -17.42 3.66 7.66
N SER A 30 -16.46 3.05 6.95
CA SER A 30 -16.43 1.61 6.69
C SER A 30 -15.48 0.89 7.66
N LEU A 31 -15.86 -0.30 8.12
CA LEU A 31 -14.91 -1.20 8.76
C LEU A 31 -13.93 -1.71 7.69
N VAL A 32 -12.65 -1.42 7.88
CA VAL A 32 -11.56 -1.88 7.02
C VAL A 32 -10.66 -2.83 7.79
N HIS A 33 -10.04 -3.76 7.08
CA HIS A 33 -9.18 -4.80 7.61
C HIS A 33 -7.83 -4.25 8.10
N GLY A 34 -7.24 -3.32 7.34
CA GLY A 34 -5.99 -2.65 7.74
C GLY A 34 -4.72 -3.49 7.58
N ASP A 35 -4.81 -4.72 7.09
CA ASP A 35 -3.68 -5.59 6.70
C ASP A 35 -4.12 -6.62 5.65
N ILE A 36 -4.88 -6.18 4.63
CA ILE A 36 -5.36 -7.08 3.60
C ILE A 36 -4.23 -7.38 2.60
N ARG A 37 -3.97 -8.67 2.39
CA ARG A 37 -2.86 -9.20 1.60
C ARG A 37 -3.24 -10.58 1.08
N GLY A 38 -2.63 -11.00 -0.02
CA GLY A 38 -3.01 -12.25 -0.69
C GLY A 38 -2.98 -13.49 0.21
N ASP A 39 -2.12 -13.52 1.22
CA ASP A 39 -2.01 -14.61 2.20
C ASP A 39 -3.00 -14.51 3.38
N ASN A 40 -3.74 -13.40 3.50
CA ASN A 40 -4.90 -13.24 4.41
C ASN A 40 -6.24 -13.52 3.69
N LEU A 41 -6.19 -14.05 2.46
CA LEU A 41 -7.36 -14.44 1.68
C LEU A 41 -7.37 -15.96 1.49
N LEU A 42 -8.40 -16.62 2.02
CA LEU A 42 -8.65 -18.04 1.77
C LEU A 42 -9.72 -18.15 0.67
N LEU A 43 -9.32 -18.70 -0.47
CA LEU A 43 -10.24 -18.98 -1.57
C LEU A 43 -10.91 -20.33 -1.33
N THR A 44 -12.23 -20.34 -1.28
CA THR A 44 -13.04 -21.57 -1.28
C THR A 44 -13.61 -21.80 -2.68
N ALA A 45 -14.43 -22.84 -2.85
CA ALA A 45 -15.10 -23.09 -4.13
C ALA A 45 -16.05 -21.95 -4.52
N ASP A 46 -16.70 -21.32 -3.53
CA ASP A 46 -17.82 -20.40 -3.74
C ASP A 46 -17.56 -18.99 -3.18
N GLU A 47 -16.55 -18.84 -2.30
CA GLU A 47 -16.38 -17.63 -1.47
C GLU A 47 -14.91 -17.28 -1.25
N VAL A 48 -14.65 -16.02 -0.90
CA VAL A 48 -13.36 -15.56 -0.38
C VAL A 48 -13.53 -15.22 1.09
N MET A 49 -12.80 -15.93 1.95
CA MET A 49 -12.75 -15.66 3.38
C MET A 49 -11.56 -14.75 3.69
N VAL A 50 -11.84 -13.60 4.32
CA VAL A 50 -10.83 -12.66 4.79
C VAL A 50 -10.53 -12.95 6.26
N VAL A 51 -9.28 -13.25 6.59
CA VAL A 51 -8.83 -13.68 7.92
C VAL A 51 -7.74 -12.76 8.46
N ASP A 52 -7.44 -12.88 9.76
CA ASP A 52 -6.39 -12.12 10.45
C ASP A 52 -6.67 -10.60 10.51
N TRP A 53 -7.59 -10.19 11.39
CA TRP A 53 -8.07 -8.80 11.54
C TRP A 53 -7.43 -8.00 12.71
N PRO A 54 -6.13 -8.11 13.06
CA PRO A 54 -5.59 -7.44 14.24
C PRO A 54 -5.47 -5.92 14.08
N TRP A 55 -5.58 -5.40 12.84
CA TRP A 55 -5.42 -3.98 12.50
C TRP A 55 -6.71 -3.31 12.04
N ALA A 56 -7.86 -3.94 12.27
CA ALA A 56 -9.14 -3.43 11.81
C ALA A 56 -9.47 -2.06 12.42
N PHE A 57 -9.96 -1.14 11.60
CA PHE A 57 -10.37 0.19 12.05
C PHE A 57 -11.51 0.75 11.18
N VAL A 58 -12.09 1.88 11.59
CA VAL A 58 -13.10 2.58 10.78
C VAL A 58 -12.40 3.60 9.87
N GLY A 59 -12.51 3.40 8.56
CA GLY A 59 -11.78 4.15 7.56
C GLY A 59 -12.50 4.26 6.21
N ALA A 60 -11.77 4.76 5.22
CA ALA A 60 -12.25 4.94 3.87
C ALA A 60 -12.53 3.58 3.18
N PRO A 61 -13.64 3.42 2.46
CA PRO A 61 -14.04 2.13 1.86
C PRO A 61 -13.06 1.57 0.81
N TRP A 62 -12.17 2.42 0.30
CA TRP A 62 -11.13 2.04 -0.67
C TRP A 62 -9.80 1.66 -0.03
N TYR A 63 -9.63 1.84 1.28
CA TYR A 63 -8.34 1.68 1.97
C TYR A 63 -7.76 0.27 1.79
N ASP A 64 -8.57 -0.75 2.02
CA ASP A 64 -8.15 -2.15 1.89
C ASP A 64 -7.76 -2.49 0.44
N LEU A 65 -8.52 -2.00 -0.54
CA LEU A 65 -8.15 -2.19 -1.95
C LEU A 65 -6.78 -1.57 -2.26
N LEU A 66 -6.53 -0.33 -1.80
CA LEU A 66 -5.24 0.34 -1.96
C LEU A 66 -4.11 -0.47 -1.32
N GLN A 67 -4.33 -0.98 -0.11
CA GLN A 67 -3.32 -1.73 0.66
C GLN A 67 -3.01 -3.11 0.04
N MET A 68 -4.02 -3.78 -0.51
CA MET A 68 -3.89 -5.10 -1.11
C MET A 68 -3.06 -5.08 -2.41
N LEU A 69 -3.23 -4.04 -3.23
CA LEU A 69 -2.72 -4.03 -4.62
C LEU A 69 -1.18 -4.10 -4.75
N PRO A 70 -0.36 -3.46 -3.90
CA PRO A 70 1.09 -3.71 -3.90
C PRO A 70 1.44 -5.18 -3.70
N SER A 71 0.68 -5.91 -2.87
CA SER A 71 0.91 -7.34 -2.64
C SER A 71 0.58 -8.19 -3.87
N VAL A 72 -0.54 -7.88 -4.53
CA VAL A 72 -0.95 -8.52 -5.79
C VAL A 72 0.07 -8.23 -6.89
N ARG A 73 0.52 -6.98 -7.00
CA ARG A 73 1.47 -6.55 -8.03
C ARG A 73 2.83 -7.22 -7.88
N MET A 74 3.33 -7.38 -6.64
CA MET A 74 4.62 -8.05 -6.41
C MET A 74 4.60 -9.52 -6.85
N GLN A 75 3.42 -10.15 -6.84
CA GLN A 75 3.22 -11.55 -7.26
C GLN A 75 2.95 -11.70 -8.76
N GLY A 76 3.13 -10.63 -9.54
CA GLY A 76 2.90 -10.64 -11.00
C GLY A 76 1.47 -10.30 -11.41
N GLY A 77 0.65 -9.79 -10.48
CA GLY A 77 -0.67 -9.28 -10.78
C GLY A 77 -0.66 -8.02 -11.68
N PRO A 78 -1.85 -7.57 -12.11
CA PRO A 78 -2.01 -6.42 -13.00
C PRO A 78 -1.51 -5.10 -12.38
N PRO A 79 -1.35 -4.04 -13.18
CA PRO A 79 -1.00 -2.71 -12.67
C PRO A 79 -2.01 -2.22 -11.62
N PRO A 80 -1.56 -1.77 -10.43
CA PRO A 80 -2.44 -1.33 -9.35
C PRO A 80 -3.44 -0.25 -9.75
N GLU A 81 -2.98 0.80 -10.45
CA GLU A 81 -3.85 1.92 -10.87
C GLU A 81 -5.02 1.43 -11.74
N THR A 82 -4.75 0.49 -12.66
CA THR A 82 -5.78 -0.07 -13.53
C THR A 82 -6.87 -0.80 -12.74
N VAL A 83 -6.48 -1.61 -11.76
CA VAL A 83 -7.46 -2.31 -10.91
C VAL A 83 -8.19 -1.34 -10.00
N PHE A 84 -7.46 -0.41 -9.36
CA PHE A 84 -8.03 0.55 -8.43
C PHE A 84 -9.08 1.43 -9.10
N ALA A 85 -8.77 2.01 -10.27
CA ALA A 85 -9.70 2.88 -11.01
C ALA A 85 -10.90 2.11 -11.61
N ALA A 86 -10.76 0.79 -11.85
CA ALA A 86 -11.85 -0.04 -12.35
C ALA A 86 -12.79 -0.55 -11.23
N HIS A 87 -12.30 -0.66 -9.99
CA HIS A 87 -13.09 -1.14 -8.87
C HIS A 87 -14.05 -0.05 -8.35
N PRO A 88 -15.31 -0.36 -8.00
CA PRO A 88 -16.26 0.63 -7.47
C PRO A 88 -15.71 1.46 -6.32
N ALA A 89 -15.09 0.82 -5.32
CA ALA A 89 -14.50 1.52 -4.18
C ALA A 89 -13.41 2.52 -4.59
N GLY A 90 -12.54 2.17 -5.56
CA GLY A 90 -11.43 3.03 -5.97
C GLY A 90 -11.83 4.12 -6.97
N ARG A 91 -12.80 3.85 -7.86
CA ARG A 91 -13.29 4.82 -8.85
C ARG A 91 -13.86 6.09 -8.23
N ASP A 92 -14.57 5.95 -7.11
CA ASP A 92 -15.24 7.06 -6.43
C ASP A 92 -14.38 7.70 -5.32
N ALA A 93 -13.14 7.22 -5.15
CA ALA A 93 -12.22 7.72 -4.14
C ALA A 93 -11.62 9.09 -4.53
N ASP A 94 -11.43 9.99 -3.55
CA ASP A 94 -10.67 11.23 -3.77
C ASP A 94 -9.22 10.89 -4.20
N PRO A 95 -8.81 11.28 -5.42
CA PRO A 95 -7.49 10.94 -5.93
C PRO A 95 -6.34 11.46 -5.06
N ALA A 96 -6.50 12.61 -4.40
CA ALA A 96 -5.48 13.19 -3.54
C ALA A 96 -5.35 12.40 -2.22
N ALA A 97 -6.48 11.98 -1.63
CA ALA A 97 -6.49 11.14 -0.44
C ALA A 97 -5.82 9.77 -0.70
N VAL A 98 -6.10 9.16 -1.84
CA VAL A 98 -5.49 7.89 -2.26
C VAL A 98 -3.97 8.04 -2.41
N THR A 99 -3.50 9.09 -3.08
CA THR A 99 -2.06 9.35 -3.24
C THR A 99 -1.37 9.61 -1.90
N THR A 100 -2.03 10.32 -0.98
CA THR A 100 -1.56 10.59 0.39
C THR A 100 -1.38 9.29 1.19
N VAL A 101 -2.38 8.42 1.20
CA VAL A 101 -2.31 7.12 1.90
C VAL A 101 -1.30 6.18 1.23
N LEU A 102 -1.20 6.20 -0.10
CA LEU A 102 -0.21 5.41 -0.83
C LEU A 102 1.23 5.86 -0.51
N ALA A 103 1.46 7.16 -0.31
CA ALA A 103 2.75 7.69 0.14
C ALA A 103 3.13 7.11 1.51
N ALA A 104 2.20 7.14 2.47
CA ALA A 104 2.40 6.53 3.79
C ALA A 104 2.67 5.02 3.72
N LEU A 105 1.91 4.29 2.90
CA LEU A 105 2.09 2.85 2.71
C LEU A 105 3.45 2.51 2.10
N ALA A 106 3.86 3.25 1.07
CA ALA A 106 5.17 3.09 0.44
C ALA A 106 6.30 3.40 1.42
N GLY A 107 6.19 4.51 2.17
CA GLY A 107 7.12 4.91 3.23
C GLY A 107 7.25 3.84 4.31
N PHE A 108 6.13 3.29 4.78
CA PHE A 108 6.09 2.17 5.73
C PHE A 108 6.87 0.97 5.20
N PHE A 109 6.55 0.44 4.01
CA PHE A 109 7.21 -0.75 3.49
C PHE A 109 8.71 -0.55 3.25
N VAL A 110 9.10 0.60 2.70
CA VAL A 110 10.51 0.94 2.46
C VAL A 110 11.27 1.09 3.79
N ARG A 111 10.66 1.71 4.80
CA ARG A 111 11.28 1.84 6.13
C ARG A 111 11.42 0.48 6.81
N GLN A 112 10.37 -0.35 6.78
CA GLN A 112 10.33 -1.63 7.47
C GLN A 112 11.25 -2.66 6.83
N SER A 113 11.37 -2.69 5.51
CA SER A 113 12.27 -3.63 4.80
C SER A 113 13.75 -3.42 5.16
N ARG A 114 14.11 -2.23 5.65
CA ARG A 114 15.47 -1.84 6.04
C ARG A 114 15.79 -2.11 7.51
N GLN A 115 14.82 -2.58 8.29
CA GLN A 115 15.05 -2.97 9.69
C GLN A 115 15.65 -4.38 9.76
N PRO A 116 16.33 -4.76 10.86
CA PRO A 116 16.78 -6.13 11.08
C PRO A 116 15.62 -7.13 10.95
N ALA A 117 15.86 -8.29 10.34
CA ALA A 117 14.83 -9.33 10.24
C ALA A 117 14.42 -9.80 11.65
N PRO A 118 13.12 -9.92 11.95
CA PRO A 118 12.69 -10.45 13.23
C PRO A 118 13.00 -11.96 13.34
N PRO A 119 13.26 -12.47 14.56
CA PRO A 119 13.45 -13.90 14.77
C PRO A 119 12.28 -14.72 14.22
N GLY A 120 12.57 -15.80 13.50
CA GLY A 120 11.55 -16.70 12.94
C GLY A 120 10.89 -16.25 11.63
N LEU A 121 11.17 -15.04 11.14
CA LEU A 121 10.57 -14.49 9.91
C LEU A 121 11.64 -13.98 8.93
N PRO A 122 12.54 -14.85 8.42
CA PRO A 122 13.70 -14.44 7.63
C PRO A 122 13.33 -13.80 6.29
N THR A 123 12.16 -14.10 5.73
CA THR A 123 11.68 -13.58 4.43
C THR A 123 10.92 -12.26 4.54
N LEU A 124 10.57 -11.81 5.75
CA LEU A 124 9.69 -10.64 5.94
C LEU A 124 10.26 -9.37 5.32
N ARG A 125 11.58 -9.15 5.42
CA ARG A 125 12.21 -7.93 4.90
C ARG A 125 12.22 -7.88 3.37
N ALA A 126 12.46 -9.03 2.72
CA ALA A 126 12.36 -9.14 1.27
C ALA A 126 10.91 -8.95 0.80
N PHE A 127 9.94 -9.51 1.52
CA PHE A 127 8.52 -9.31 1.24
C PHE A 127 8.10 -7.84 1.37
N GLN A 128 8.53 -7.15 2.43
CA GLN A 128 8.30 -5.71 2.61
C GLN A 128 9.00 -4.87 1.52
N ALA A 129 10.21 -5.26 1.10
CA ALA A 129 10.92 -4.56 0.03
C ALA A 129 10.16 -4.66 -1.29
N ALA A 130 9.70 -5.85 -1.66
CA ALA A 130 8.95 -6.07 -2.90
C ALA A 130 7.61 -5.31 -2.95
N GLN A 131 6.89 -5.22 -1.82
CA GLN A 131 5.71 -4.36 -1.72
C GLN A 131 6.06 -2.88 -1.79
N GLY A 132 7.13 -2.45 -1.12
CA GLY A 132 7.61 -1.08 -1.16
C GLY A 132 7.98 -0.64 -2.57
N GLU A 133 8.62 -1.50 -3.37
CA GLU A 133 8.93 -1.25 -4.77
C GLU A 133 7.65 -1.10 -5.62
N ALA A 134 6.68 -2.00 -5.45
CA ALA A 134 5.41 -1.93 -6.16
C ALA A 134 4.61 -0.65 -5.79
N ALA A 135 4.56 -0.32 -4.50
CA ALA A 135 3.88 0.87 -3.99
C ALA A 135 4.57 2.17 -4.47
N LEU A 136 5.91 2.23 -4.44
CA LEU A 136 6.66 3.39 -4.95
C LEU A 136 6.50 3.59 -6.46
N ALA A 137 6.49 2.51 -7.24
CA ALA A 137 6.25 2.58 -8.67
C ALA A 137 4.86 3.14 -8.98
N TRP A 138 3.85 2.69 -8.24
CA TRP A 138 2.49 3.19 -8.36
C TRP A 138 2.36 4.66 -7.91
N LEU A 139 3.01 5.03 -6.80
CA LEU A 139 3.02 6.40 -6.31
C LEU A 139 3.68 7.36 -7.31
N ARG A 140 4.76 6.92 -7.97
CA ARG A 140 5.41 7.67 -9.05
C ARG A 140 4.49 7.90 -10.24
N GLU A 141 3.68 6.91 -10.61
CA GLU A 141 2.66 7.05 -11.66
C GLU A 141 1.61 8.10 -11.27
N ARG A 142 1.05 7.99 -10.04
CA ARG A 142 0.00 8.90 -9.55
C ARG A 142 0.45 10.35 -9.37
N THR A 143 1.71 10.56 -8.97
CA THR A 143 2.26 11.91 -8.76
C THR A 143 2.75 12.55 -10.07
N ALA A 144 3.10 11.72 -11.08
CA ALA A 144 3.74 12.16 -12.32
C ALA A 144 4.99 13.04 -12.11
N TRP A 145 5.65 12.92 -10.95
CA TRP A 145 6.85 13.69 -10.64
C TRP A 145 8.05 13.22 -11.47
N PRO A 146 8.96 14.14 -11.85
CA PRO A 146 10.10 13.82 -12.70
C PRO A 146 11.05 12.79 -12.06
N ALA A 147 11.78 12.05 -12.91
CA ALA A 147 12.76 11.04 -12.54
C ALA A 147 13.91 11.58 -11.65
#